data_AF-A0A949KB66-F1
#
_entry.id   AF-A0A949KB66-F1
#
_cell.length_a   1.000
_cell.length_b   1.000
_cell.length_c   1.000
_cell.angle_alpha   90.00
_cell.angle_beta   90.00
_cell.angle_gamma   90.00
#
_symmetry.space_group_name_H-M   'P 1'
#
loop_
_entity.id
_entity.type
_entity.pdbx_description
1 polymer ?
#
loop_
_entity_poly.entity_id
_entity_poly.type
_entity_poly.pdbx_seq_one_letter_code
_entity_poly.pdbx_strand_id
1 'polypeptide(L)'
;MKQSSYSAEWEKIVADAIRTVATELRLIDVADLVAMVRFERHGDLADLVASAAEMFFLPGTIKLGIGGDYSLDWGGPPQVVLDLEIRPRGVTIYARLTLEQDHGGIEINHIAFDEPHDNPHDNTVLLATSLRNAAFRPFAPATQVARPAA
;
A
#
# COMPACT_ATOMS: atom_id res chain seq x y z
N MET A 1 -13.79 -3.99 16.21
CA MET A 1 -14.66 -3.01 15.52
C MET A 1 -15.27 -3.71 14.31
N LYS A 2 -16.56 -3.52 14.02
CA LYS A 2 -17.22 -4.19 12.88
C LYS A 2 -16.54 -3.72 11.59
N GLN A 3 -15.90 -4.62 10.85
CA GLN A 3 -15.51 -4.40 9.46
C GLN A 3 -16.77 -4.07 8.69
N SER A 4 -17.00 -2.78 8.46
CA SER A 4 -18.02 -2.29 7.57
C SER A 4 -17.71 -2.86 6.18
N SER A 5 -18.72 -3.39 5.49
CA SER A 5 -18.60 -3.97 4.14
C SER A 5 -17.89 -3.07 3.14
N TYR A 6 -17.89 -1.76 3.38
CA TYR A 6 -17.17 -0.75 2.59
C TYR A 6 -15.63 -0.87 2.67
N SER A 7 -15.09 -1.39 3.78
CA SER A 7 -13.62 -1.58 3.92
C SER A 7 -13.08 -2.59 2.91
N ALA A 8 -13.77 -3.71 2.68
CA ALA A 8 -13.28 -4.76 1.79
C ALA A 8 -13.26 -4.32 0.32
N GLU A 9 -14.25 -3.55 -0.13
CA GLU A 9 -14.28 -3.00 -1.48
C GLU A 9 -13.17 -1.96 -1.67
N TRP A 10 -12.98 -1.05 -0.70
CA TRP A 10 -11.91 -0.05 -0.76
C TRP A 10 -10.53 -0.68 -0.68
N GLU A 11 -10.34 -1.65 0.21
CA GLU A 11 -9.11 -2.44 0.29
C GLU A 11 -8.82 -3.13 -1.04
N LYS A 12 -9.83 -3.69 -1.71
CA LYS A 12 -9.67 -4.30 -3.03
C LYS A 12 -9.23 -3.27 -4.09
N ILE A 13 -9.86 -2.09 -4.12
CA ILE A 13 -9.47 -1.01 -5.04
C ILE A 13 -8.01 -0.58 -4.79
N VAL A 14 -7.64 -0.37 -3.53
CA VAL A 14 -6.28 0.04 -3.16
C VAL A 14 -5.27 -1.09 -3.42
N ALA A 15 -5.64 -2.35 -3.15
CA ALA A 15 -4.81 -3.52 -3.43
C ALA A 15 -4.50 -3.64 -4.92
N ASP A 16 -5.50 -3.46 -5.78
CA ASP A 16 -5.31 -3.47 -7.24
C ASP A 16 -4.38 -2.34 -7.69
N ALA A 17 -4.53 -1.15 -7.10
CA ALA A 17 -3.69 0.00 -7.41
C ALA A 17 -2.23 -0.19 -6.97
N ILE A 18 -1.99 -0.73 -5.77
CA ILE A 18 -0.65 -0.83 -5.17
C ILE A 18 0.10 -2.12 -5.58
N ARG A 19 -0.59 -3.11 -6.17
CA ARG A 19 -0.02 -4.42 -6.50
C ARG A 19 1.30 -4.35 -7.26
N THR A 20 1.40 -3.47 -8.27
CA THR A 20 2.63 -3.31 -9.08
C THR A 20 3.75 -2.71 -8.26
N VAL A 21 3.46 -1.68 -7.45
CA VAL A 21 4.43 -1.07 -6.53
C VAL A 21 4.93 -2.08 -5.51
N ALA A 22 4.05 -2.87 -4.91
CA ALA A 22 4.42 -3.93 -3.97
C ALA A 22 5.29 -5.02 -4.62
N THR A 23 5.04 -5.31 -5.90
CA THR A 23 5.83 -6.27 -6.68
C THR A 23 7.25 -5.74 -6.89
N GLU A 24 7.39 -4.46 -7.27
CA GLU A 24 8.72 -3.83 -7.45
C GLU A 24 9.49 -3.73 -6.13
N LEU A 25 8.82 -3.35 -5.03
CA LEU A 25 9.46 -3.29 -3.71
C LEU A 25 9.96 -4.66 -3.24
N ARG A 26 9.28 -5.75 -3.61
CA ARG A 26 9.71 -7.12 -3.31
C ARG A 26 10.92 -7.60 -4.13
N LEU A 27 11.38 -6.83 -5.13
CA LEU A 27 12.63 -7.11 -5.82
C LEU A 27 13.86 -6.68 -5.02
N ILE A 28 13.67 -5.84 -3.99
CA ILE A 28 14.73 -5.43 -3.07
C ILE A 28 15.03 -6.59 -2.13
N ASP A 29 16.32 -6.81 -1.83
CA ASP A 29 16.71 -7.83 -0.84
C ASP A 29 16.03 -7.54 0.50
N VAL A 30 15.38 -8.57 1.05
CA VAL A 30 14.62 -8.42 2.30
C VAL A 30 15.52 -8.04 3.48
N ALA A 31 16.78 -8.46 3.50
CA ALA A 31 17.74 -8.06 4.52
C ALA A 31 18.01 -6.55 4.46
N ASP A 32 18.04 -5.96 3.26
CA ASP A 32 18.22 -4.52 3.08
C ASP A 32 16.99 -3.74 3.54
N LEU A 33 15.78 -4.21 3.18
CA LEU A 33 14.52 -3.62 3.67
C LEU A 33 14.45 -3.64 5.20
N VAL A 34 14.74 -4.80 5.80
CA VAL A 34 14.79 -4.97 7.27
C VAL A 34 15.84 -4.06 7.89
N ALA A 35 17.04 -3.95 7.30
CA ALA A 35 18.08 -3.07 7.81
C ALA A 35 17.64 -1.60 7.76
N MET A 36 17.02 -1.15 6.68
CA MET A 36 16.53 0.23 6.57
C MET A 36 15.45 0.55 7.61
N VAL A 37 14.53 -0.38 7.87
CA VAL A 37 13.54 -0.21 8.94
C VAL A 37 14.20 -0.23 10.32
N ARG A 38 15.02 -1.24 10.61
CA ARG A 38 15.67 -1.44 11.92
C ARG A 38 16.59 -0.30 12.33
N PHE A 39 17.30 0.30 11.36
CA PHE A 39 18.22 1.40 11.61
C PHE A 39 17.62 2.77 11.28
N GLU A 40 16.29 2.86 11.15
CA GLU A 40 15.56 4.12 10.96
C GLU A 40 16.07 4.95 9.77
N ARG A 41 16.47 4.28 8.69
CA ARG A 41 16.91 4.91 7.43
C ARG A 41 15.72 5.39 6.61
N HIS A 42 14.88 6.24 7.23
CA HIS A 42 13.61 6.69 6.65
C HIS A 42 13.78 7.44 5.32
N GLY A 43 14.87 8.20 5.15
CA GLY A 43 15.18 8.89 3.89
C GLY A 43 15.41 7.92 2.74
N ASP A 44 16.29 6.93 2.96
CA ASP A 44 16.58 5.91 1.94
C ASP A 44 15.35 5.06 1.60
N LEU A 45 14.56 4.70 2.61
CA LEU A 45 13.32 3.96 2.42
C LEU A 45 12.27 4.79 1.66
N ALA A 46 12.16 6.09 1.96
CA ALA A 46 11.26 7.01 1.27
C ALA A 46 11.65 7.16 -0.21
N ASP A 47 12.94 7.26 -0.52
CA ASP A 47 13.45 7.34 -1.89
C ASP A 47 13.15 6.06 -2.68
N LEU A 48 13.26 4.88 -2.06
CA LEU A 48 12.91 3.61 -2.69
C LEU A 48 11.41 3.47 -2.93
N VAL A 49 10.59 3.83 -1.95
CA VAL A 49 9.12 3.84 -2.11
C VAL A 49 8.70 4.80 -3.21
N ALA A 50 9.27 6.02 -3.25
CA ALA A 50 9.00 6.98 -4.29
C ALA A 50 9.41 6.46 -5.68
N SER A 51 10.63 5.91 -5.80
CA SER A 51 11.13 5.34 -7.06
C SER A 51 10.25 4.20 -7.56
N ALA A 52 9.81 3.31 -6.68
CA ALA A 52 8.90 2.22 -7.03
C ALA A 52 7.51 2.73 -7.47
N ALA A 53 6.99 3.74 -6.77
CA ALA A 53 5.69 4.33 -7.08
C ALA A 53 5.68 5.11 -8.40
N GLU A 54 6.72 5.90 -8.65
CA GLU A 54 6.83 6.80 -9.80
C GLU A 54 6.97 6.06 -11.14
N MET A 55 7.26 4.76 -11.12
CA MET A 55 7.14 3.91 -12.31
C MET A 55 5.69 3.74 -12.80
N PHE A 56 4.70 3.91 -11.92
CA PHE A 56 3.30 3.63 -12.22
C PHE A 56 2.35 4.79 -11.94
N PHE A 57 2.74 5.74 -11.10
CA PHE A 57 1.91 6.86 -10.66
C PHE A 57 2.60 8.21 -10.86
N LEU A 58 1.80 9.28 -10.92
CA LEU A 58 2.29 10.66 -10.89
C LEU A 58 3.16 10.89 -9.62
N PRO A 59 4.23 11.70 -9.72
CA PRO A 59 5.12 11.98 -8.60
C PRO A 59 4.39 12.40 -7.32
N GLY A 60 4.79 11.80 -6.20
CA GLY A 60 4.22 12.07 -4.88
C GLY A 60 2.82 11.50 -4.61
N THR A 61 2.24 10.72 -5.54
CA THR A 61 0.95 10.04 -5.31
C THR A 61 1.05 8.99 -4.20
N ILE A 62 2.16 8.29 -4.11
CA ILE A 62 2.43 7.33 -3.03
C ILE A 62 3.74 7.75 -2.39
N LYS A 63 3.76 7.83 -1.06
CA LYS A 63 4.94 8.14 -0.26
C LYS A 63 5.03 7.18 0.92
N LEU A 64 6.24 7.06 1.46
CA LEU A 64 6.43 6.49 2.79
C LEU A 64 5.72 7.39 3.80
N GLY A 65 4.95 6.78 4.69
CA GLY A 65 4.33 7.43 5.84
C GLY A 65 5.30 7.56 7.00
N ILE A 66 4.87 7.13 8.19
CA ILE A 66 5.63 7.30 9.44
C ILE A 66 6.86 6.38 9.47
N GLY A 67 6.83 5.23 8.79
CA GLY A 67 7.96 4.31 8.71
C GLY A 67 7.53 2.91 8.30
N GLY A 68 7.92 1.93 9.10
CA GLY A 68 7.62 0.53 8.87
C GLY A 68 7.95 -0.34 10.08
N ASP A 69 7.66 -1.62 9.96
CA ASP A 69 7.97 -2.64 10.94
C ASP A 69 8.50 -3.90 10.23
N TYR A 70 9.03 -4.86 10.98
CA TYR A 70 9.47 -6.13 10.44
C TYR A 70 9.28 -7.28 11.44
N SER A 71 9.06 -8.48 10.92
CA SER A 71 9.04 -9.72 11.70
C SER A 71 10.10 -10.66 11.15
N LEU A 72 10.95 -11.18 12.05
CA LEU A 72 11.98 -12.15 11.76
C LEU A 72 11.90 -13.30 12.77
N ASP A 73 12.04 -14.52 12.28
CA ASP A 73 12.23 -15.72 13.07
C ASP A 73 13.38 -16.54 12.49
N TRP A 74 14.02 -17.36 13.31
CA TRP A 74 15.15 -18.20 12.89
C TRP A 74 14.77 -19.24 11.83
N GLY A 75 13.50 -19.68 11.80
CA GLY A 75 13.01 -20.69 10.86
C GLY A 75 11.87 -20.24 9.95
N GLY A 76 11.39 -19.00 10.11
CA GLY A 76 10.24 -18.46 9.37
C GLY A 76 10.64 -17.53 8.23
N PRO A 77 9.77 -17.32 7.23
CA PRO A 77 10.00 -16.32 6.20
C PRO A 77 9.95 -14.91 6.83
N PRO A 78 10.81 -13.98 6.38
CA PRO A 78 10.78 -12.60 6.85
C PRO A 78 9.52 -11.88 6.34
N GLN A 79 9.06 -10.92 7.13
CA GLN A 79 7.98 -10.01 6.76
C GLN A 79 8.43 -8.57 7.00
N VAL A 80 8.16 -7.69 6.04
CA VAL A 80 8.37 -6.24 6.18
C VAL A 80 7.05 -5.53 6.00
N VAL A 81 6.75 -4.57 6.86
CA VAL A 81 5.57 -3.71 6.78
C VAL A 81 6.03 -2.29 6.53
N LEU A 82 5.43 -1.62 5.55
CA LEU A 82 5.69 -0.21 5.23
C LEU A 82 4.40 0.57 5.42
N ASP A 83 4.47 1.66 6.19
CA ASP A 83 3.39 2.63 6.25
C ASP A 83 3.43 3.46 4.98
N LEU A 84 2.29 3.55 4.29
CA LEU A 84 2.14 4.33 3.07
C LEU A 84 1.12 5.44 3.28
N GLU A 85 1.45 6.59 2.71
CA GLU A 85 0.51 7.68 2.47
C GLU A 85 0.25 7.75 0.96
N ILE A 86 -0.99 7.45 0.56
CA ILE A 86 -1.44 7.41 -0.83
C ILE A 86 -2.41 8.58 -1.04
N ARG A 87 -2.02 9.53 -1.88
CA ARG A 87 -2.72 10.80 -2.12
C ARG A 87 -3.01 11.04 -3.60
N PRO A 88 -3.95 10.30 -4.21
CA PRO A 88 -4.53 10.78 -5.46
C PRO A 88 -5.34 12.06 -5.20
N ARG A 89 -5.70 12.79 -6.26
CA ARG A 89 -6.46 14.03 -6.10
C ARG A 89 -7.80 13.80 -5.37
N GLY A 90 -8.06 14.57 -4.31
CA GLY A 90 -9.33 14.55 -3.58
C GLY A 90 -9.44 13.48 -2.48
N VAL A 91 -8.44 12.60 -2.33
CA VAL A 91 -8.47 11.50 -1.36
C VAL A 91 -7.10 11.31 -0.74
N THR A 92 -7.04 11.12 0.58
CA THR A 92 -5.83 10.71 1.30
C THR A 92 -6.08 9.37 1.99
N ILE A 93 -5.21 8.40 1.75
CA ILE A 93 -5.32 7.04 2.28
C ILE A 93 -4.04 6.74 3.06
N TYR A 94 -4.18 6.32 4.31
CA TYR A 94 -3.11 5.79 5.13
C TYR A 94 -3.27 4.29 5.22
N ALA A 95 -2.27 3.55 4.76
CA ALA A 95 -2.34 2.10 4.67
C ALA A 95 -1.02 1.44 5.07
N ARG A 96 -1.09 0.20 5.53
CA ARG A 96 0.08 -0.65 5.79
C ARG A 96 0.25 -1.64 4.67
N LEU A 97 1.36 -1.56 3.96
CA LEU A 97 1.77 -2.52 2.95
C LEU A 97 2.66 -3.57 3.59
N THR A 98 2.16 -4.79 3.67
CA THR A 98 2.93 -5.96 4.10
C THR A 98 3.57 -6.62 2.88
N LEU A 99 4.87 -6.86 2.94
CA LEU A 99 5.67 -7.58 1.95
C LEU A 99 6.14 -8.90 2.56
N GLU A 100 5.80 -10.01 1.92
CA GLU A 100 6.21 -11.36 2.32
C GLU A 100 6.86 -12.09 1.14
N GLN A 101 7.38 -13.30 1.40
CA GLN A 101 8.13 -14.09 0.43
C GLN A 101 7.39 -14.26 -0.90
N ASP A 102 6.10 -14.64 -0.87
CA ASP A 102 5.32 -15.00 -2.06
C ASP A 102 4.14 -14.06 -2.34
N HIS A 103 3.68 -13.31 -1.34
CA HIS A 103 2.53 -12.43 -1.45
C HIS A 103 2.77 -11.09 -0.74
N GLY A 104 1.79 -10.20 -0.85
CA GLY A 104 1.75 -8.97 -0.08
C GLY A 104 0.32 -8.72 0.39
N GLY A 105 0.20 -7.92 1.44
CA GLY A 105 -1.08 -7.50 2.02
C GLY A 105 -1.17 -6.00 2.07
N ILE A 106 -2.38 -5.46 1.95
CA ILE A 106 -2.65 -4.05 2.21
C ILE A 106 -3.73 -3.99 3.29
N GLU A 107 -3.52 -3.14 4.29
CA GLU A 107 -4.52 -2.84 5.31
C GLU A 107 -4.73 -1.34 5.35
N ILE A 108 -5.97 -0.89 5.14
CA ILE A 108 -6.28 0.54 5.20
C ILE A 108 -6.50 0.92 6.66
N ASN A 109 -5.62 1.76 7.20
CA ASN A 109 -5.75 2.32 8.54
C ASN A 109 -6.81 3.43 8.56
N HIS A 110 -6.74 4.33 7.58
CA HIS A 110 -7.64 5.48 7.49
C HIS A 110 -7.74 5.99 6.06
N ILE A 111 -8.90 6.54 5.72
CA ILE A 111 -9.15 7.22 4.45
C ILE A 111 -9.94 8.50 4.72
N ALA A 112 -9.52 9.59 4.08
CA ALA A 112 -10.14 10.89 4.14
C ALA A 112 -10.41 11.39 2.73
N PHE A 113 -11.62 11.89 2.51
CA PHE A 113 -12.02 12.57 1.28
C PHE A 113 -12.03 14.07 1.55
N ASP A 114 -11.49 14.86 0.64
CA ASP A 114 -11.48 16.33 0.79
C ASP A 114 -12.91 16.89 0.81
N GLU A 115 -13.77 16.34 -0.06
CA GLU A 115 -15.20 16.63 -0.16
C GLU A 115 -15.98 15.30 -0.12
N PRO A 116 -16.34 14.78 1.07
CA PRO A 116 -17.05 13.52 1.18
C PRO A 116 -18.50 13.66 0.68
N HIS A 117 -18.95 12.70 -0.12
CA HIS A 117 -20.35 12.60 -0.53
C HIS A 117 -21.21 11.92 0.54
N ASP A 118 -22.49 12.30 0.61
CA ASP A 118 -23.47 11.67 1.51
C ASP A 118 -23.71 10.19 1.16
N ASN A 119 -23.65 9.85 -0.12
CA ASN A 119 -23.78 8.49 -0.61
C ASN A 119 -22.42 7.78 -0.61
N PRO A 120 -22.23 6.71 0.16
CA PRO A 120 -20.96 5.97 0.22
C PRO A 120 -20.51 5.40 -1.12
N HIS A 121 -21.45 5.05 -2.01
CA HIS A 121 -21.11 4.53 -3.34
C HIS A 121 -20.38 5.58 -4.19
N ASP A 122 -20.77 6.84 -4.08
CA ASP A 122 -20.13 7.94 -4.82
C ASP A 122 -18.69 8.14 -4.33
N ASN A 123 -18.43 7.95 -3.03
CA ASN A 123 -17.06 7.94 -2.47
C ASN A 123 -16.24 6.75 -2.98
N THR A 124 -16.83 5.57 -3.15
CA THR A 124 -16.15 4.41 -3.77
C THR A 124 -15.74 4.73 -5.21
N VAL A 125 -16.66 5.30 -6.00
CA VAL A 125 -16.39 5.69 -7.40
C VAL A 125 -15.31 6.77 -7.45
N LEU A 126 -15.35 7.75 -6.55
CA LEU A 126 -14.34 8.79 -6.42
C LEU A 126 -12.97 8.20 -6.11
N LEU A 127 -12.87 7.31 -5.11
CA LEU A 127 -11.62 6.62 -4.76
C LEU A 127 -11.01 5.90 -5.98
N ALA A 128 -11.80 5.06 -6.65
CA ALA A 128 -11.34 4.29 -7.81
C ALA A 128 -10.88 5.21 -8.95
N THR A 129 -11.67 6.25 -9.25
CA THR A 129 -11.40 7.20 -10.33
C THR A 129 -10.16 8.05 -10.03
N SER A 130 -10.02 8.54 -8.79
CA SER A 130 -8.87 9.33 -8.35
C SER A 130 -7.58 8.54 -8.44
N LEU A 131 -7.56 7.29 -7.97
CA LEU A 131 -6.39 6.41 -8.13
C LEU A 131 -6.08 6.14 -9.60
N ARG A 132 -7.10 5.84 -10.40
CA ARG A 132 -6.92 5.57 -11.83
C ARG A 132 -6.33 6.77 -12.57
N ASN A 133 -6.80 7.99 -12.28
CA ASN A 133 -6.32 9.23 -12.87
C ASN A 133 -4.87 9.56 -12.47
N ALA A 134 -4.44 9.12 -11.29
CA ALA A 134 -3.07 9.28 -10.85
C ALA A 134 -2.10 8.26 -11.47
N ALA A 135 -2.60 7.21 -12.13
CA ALA A 135 -1.80 6.10 -12.64
C ALA A 135 -1.55 6.19 -14.16
N PHE A 136 -0.33 5.90 -14.59
CA PHE A 136 0.06 5.89 -16.01
C PHE A 136 -0.52 4.71 -16.79
N ARG A 137 -0.88 3.61 -16.12
CA ARG A 137 -1.36 2.36 -16.73
C ARG A 137 -2.50 1.76 -15.92
N PRO A 138 -3.40 0.97 -16.55
CA PRO A 138 -4.46 0.27 -15.82
C PRO A 138 -3.89 -0.65 -14.74
N PHE A 139 -4.65 -0.82 -13.66
CA PHE A 139 -4.28 -1.70 -12.56
C PHE A 139 -4.35 -3.17 -12.98
N ALA A 140 -3.36 -3.94 -12.54
CA ALA A 140 -3.43 -5.39 -12.60
C ALA A 140 -4.21 -5.87 -11.35
N PRO A 141 -5.27 -6.69 -11.51
CA PRO A 141 -6.06 -7.12 -10.37
C PRO A 141 -5.21 -7.93 -9.39
N ALA A 142 -5.27 -7.59 -8.12
CA ALA A 142 -4.71 -8.37 -7.02
C ALA A 142 -5.58 -9.62 -6.80
N THR A 143 -4.95 -10.79 -6.75
CA THR A 143 -5.64 -12.02 -6.38
C THR A 143 -5.70 -12.09 -4.87
N GLN A 144 -6.89 -12.21 -4.29
CA GLN A 144 -7.02 -12.47 -2.86
C GLN A 144 -6.50 -13.88 -2.57
N VAL A 145 -5.47 -13.96 -1.74
CA VAL A 145 -4.91 -15.24 -1.28
C VAL A 145 -5.36 -15.43 0.16
N ALA A 146 -5.77 -16.65 0.53
CA ALA A 146 -6.06 -16.97 1.92
C ALA A 146 -4.79 -16.77 2.75
N ARG A 147 -4.84 -15.93 3.80
CA ARG A 147 -3.70 -15.78 4.72
C ARG A 147 -3.43 -17.16 5.33
N PRO A 148 -2.24 -17.75 5.15
CA PRO A 148 -1.90 -19.01 5.80
C PRO A 148 -2.00 -18.82 7.32
N ALA A 149 -2.52 -19.82 8.03
CA ALA A 149 -2.54 -19.78 9.48
C ALA A 149 -1.09 -19.73 10.00
N ALA A 150 -0.79 -18.73 10.83
CA ALA A 150 0.48 -18.59 11.52
C ALA A 150 0.71 -19.74 12.50
#